data_AF-A0A960RAK8-F1
#
_entry.id   AF-A0A960RAK8-F1
#
_cell.length_a   1.000
_cell.length_b   1.000
_cell.length_c   1.000
_cell.angle_alpha   90.00
_cell.angle_beta   90.00
_cell.angle_gamma   90.00
#
_symmetry.space_group_name_H-M   'P 1'
#
loop_
_entity.id
_entity.type
_entity.pdbx_description
1 polymer ?
#
loop_
_entity_poly.entity_id
_entity_poly.type
_entity_poly.pdbx_seq_one_letter_code
_entity_poly.pdbx_strand_id
1 'polypeptide(L)'
;MLFNRDIRPILSNACFQCHGPDQKERKGGFRLDLKEDAYTAGKSGMTPLVPGKPDESELFVRVMLHADDPDVMPPPESGKSLT
;
A
#
# COMPACT_ATOMS: atom_id res chain seq x y z
N MET A 1 3.90 2.00 19.82
CA MET A 1 3.59 2.32 18.42
C MET A 1 2.08 2.28 18.26
N LEU A 2 1.45 3.33 17.76
CA LEU A 2 0.00 3.43 17.56
C LEU A 2 -0.28 3.62 16.07
N PHE A 3 -1.12 2.77 15.48
CA PHE A 3 -1.42 2.83 14.04
C PHE A 3 -1.82 4.23 13.56
N ASN A 4 -2.79 4.87 14.21
CA ASN A 4 -3.29 6.19 13.79
C ASN A 4 -2.27 7.31 13.92
N ARG A 5 -1.29 7.19 14.81
CA ARG A 5 -0.26 8.22 15.05
C ARG A 5 0.99 7.98 14.22
N ASP A 6 1.42 6.73 14.14
CA ASP A 6 2.74 6.35 13.62
C ASP A 6 2.68 5.80 12.18
N ILE A 7 1.58 5.15 11.78
CA ILE A 7 1.47 4.44 10.48
C ILE A 7 0.53 5.15 9.51
N ARG A 8 -0.64 5.56 9.98
CA ARG A 8 -1.66 6.19 9.14
C ARG A 8 -1.17 7.44 8.40
N PRO A 9 -0.35 8.34 8.99
CA PRO A 9 0.18 9.49 8.26
C PRO A 9 1.06 9.09 7.07
N ILE A 10 1.88 8.04 7.22
CA ILE A 10 2.73 7.50 6.16
C ILE A 10 1.87 6.99 5.01
N LEU A 11 0.89 6.13 5.32
CA LEU A 11 -0.04 5.59 4.30
C LEU A 11 -0.88 6.68 3.64
N SER A 12 -1.31 7.68 4.40
CA SER A 12 -2.09 8.80 3.87
C SER A 12 -1.29 9.65 2.89
N ASN A 13 0.01 9.82 3.12
CA ASN A 13 0.86 10.62 2.24
C ASN A 13 1.27 9.86 0.97
N ALA A 14 1.63 8.58 1.12
CA ALA A 14 2.27 7.81 0.05
C ALA A 14 1.35 6.81 -0.67
N CYS A 15 0.24 6.38 -0.07
CA CYS A 15 -0.53 5.22 -0.57
C CYS A 15 -1.98 5.54 -0.91
N PHE A 16 -2.68 6.36 -0.10
CA PHE A 16 -4.13 6.53 -0.23
C PHE A 16 -4.58 7.27 -1.50
N GLN A 17 -3.68 7.98 -2.18
CA GLN A 17 -4.01 8.59 -3.47
C GLN A 17 -4.45 7.54 -4.49
N CYS A 18 -3.74 6.41 -4.59
CA CYS A 18 -4.07 5.33 -5.53
C CYS A 18 -4.73 4.11 -4.86
N HIS A 19 -4.58 3.93 -3.55
CA HIS A 19 -5.13 2.77 -2.84
C HIS A 19 -6.06 3.20 -1.70
N GLY A 20 -6.83 4.27 -1.90
CA GLY A 20 -7.71 4.83 -0.90
C GLY A 20 -9.15 5.08 -1.38
N PRO A 21 -9.85 6.07 -0.79
CA PRO A 21 -11.29 6.22 -0.97
C PRO A 21 -11.70 6.73 -2.36
N ASP A 22 -10.83 7.42 -3.10
CA ASP A 22 -11.17 7.93 -4.42
C ASP A 22 -11.26 6.80 -5.43
N GLN A 23 -12.47 6.52 -5.92
CA GLN A 23 -12.72 5.44 -6.88
C GLN A 23 -12.10 5.71 -8.26
N LYS A 24 -11.93 6.97 -8.66
CA LYS A 24 -11.37 7.33 -9.98
C LYS A 24 -9.88 7.05 -10.05
N GLU A 25 -9.19 7.29 -8.94
CA GLU A 25 -7.74 7.08 -8.81
C GLU A 25 -7.41 5.65 -8.30
N ARG A 26 -8.41 4.87 -7.88
CA ARG A 26 -8.20 3.57 -7.21
C ARG A 26 -7.57 2.53 -8.13
N LYS A 27 -6.37 2.09 -7.78
CA LYS A 27 -5.62 0.98 -8.36
C LYS A 27 -5.69 -0.25 -7.47
N GLY A 28 -5.38 -1.42 -8.04
CA GLY A 28 -5.31 -2.68 -7.30
C GLY A 28 -6.66 -3.26 -6.86
N GLY A 29 -7.75 -2.50 -6.88
CA GLY A 29 -9.09 -3.00 -6.54
C GLY A 29 -9.36 -3.18 -5.05
N PHE A 30 -8.52 -2.61 -4.19
CA PHE A 30 -8.65 -2.63 -2.73
C PHE A 30 -8.36 -1.23 -2.16
N ARG A 31 -8.61 -1.07 -0.86
CA ARG A 31 -8.38 0.14 -0.09
C ARG A 31 -7.50 -0.14 1.13
N LEU A 32 -6.39 0.58 1.24
CA LEU A 32 -5.52 0.55 2.42
C LEU A 32 -6.06 1.37 3.58
N ASP A 33 -7.01 2.28 3.33
CA ASP A 33 -7.64 3.08 4.38
C ASP A 33 -8.72 2.32 5.16
N LEU A 34 -9.15 1.16 4.66
CA LEU A 34 -10.10 0.27 5.31
C LEU A 34 -9.41 -1.03 5.72
N LYS A 35 -9.46 -1.35 7.02
CA LYS A 35 -8.81 -2.54 7.58
C LYS A 35 -9.21 -3.84 6.87
N GLU A 36 -10.51 -4.07 6.70
CA GLU A 36 -11.02 -5.31 6.11
C GLU A 36 -10.61 -5.47 4.64
N ASP A 37 -10.55 -4.37 3.90
CA ASP A 37 -10.19 -4.37 2.48
C ASP A 37 -8.66 -4.54 2.30
N ALA A 38 -7.86 -3.99 3.23
CA ALA A 38 -6.41 -4.17 3.23
C ALA A 38 -5.95 -5.62 3.47
N TYR A 39 -6.81 -6.47 4.02
CA TYR A 39 -6.56 -7.91 4.23
C TYR A 39 -7.17 -8.80 3.14
N THR A 40 -7.82 -8.20 2.15
CA THR A 40 -8.44 -8.93 1.03
C THR A 40 -7.52 -8.88 -0.19
N ALA A 41 -7.48 -9.98 -0.95
CA ALA A 41 -6.67 -10.05 -2.15
C ALA A 41 -7.08 -8.97 -3.18
N GLY A 42 -6.09 -8.25 -3.70
CA GLY A 42 -6.29 -7.29 -4.77
C GLY A 42 -6.44 -7.95 -6.14
N LYS A 43 -6.49 -7.13 -7.19
CA LYS A 43 -6.53 -7.56 -8.60
C LYS A 43 -5.31 -8.39 -9.02
N SER A 44 -4.18 -8.28 -8.32
CA SER A 44 -2.99 -9.11 -8.53
C SER A 44 -3.18 -10.55 -8.01
N GLY A 45 -4.27 -10.83 -7.27
CA GLY A 45 -4.48 -12.09 -6.55
C GLY A 45 -3.73 -12.17 -5.21
N MET A 46 -2.92 -11.15 -4.87
CA MET A 46 -2.12 -11.12 -3.65
C MET A 46 -2.75 -10.22 -2.59
N THR A 47 -2.54 -10.57 -1.32
CA THR A 47 -3.08 -9.82 -0.18
C THR A 47 -2.14 -8.68 0.19
N PRO A 48 -2.62 -7.42 0.27
CA PRO A 48 -1.78 -6.27 0.61
C PRO A 48 -1.10 -6.41 1.97
N LEU A 49 -1.85 -6.82 3.00
CA LEU A 49 -1.35 -6.99 4.36
C LEU A 49 -1.78 -8.34 4.93
N VAL A 50 -0.80 -9.17 5.31
CA VAL A 50 -1.00 -10.42 6.03
C VAL A 50 -0.57 -10.22 7.49
N PRO A 51 -1.50 -10.22 8.46
CA PRO A 51 -1.17 -9.95 9.86
C PRO A 51 -0.10 -10.90 10.40
N GLY A 52 0.97 -10.33 10.95
CA GLY A 52 2.08 -11.08 11.55
C GLY A 52 3.07 -11.67 10.54
N LYS A 53 2.87 -11.48 9.23
CA LYS A 53 3.73 -12.03 8.17
C LYS A 53 4.10 -10.98 7.13
N PRO A 54 5.10 -10.13 7.41
CA PRO A 54 5.50 -9.06 6.49
C PRO A 54 5.97 -9.58 5.14
N ASP A 55 6.68 -10.70 5.11
CA ASP A 55 7.17 -11.38 3.92
C ASP A 55 6.07 -11.94 3.00
N GLU A 56 4.91 -12.30 3.58
CA GLU A 56 3.71 -12.69 2.81
C GLU A 56 2.82 -11.48 2.45
N SER A 57 3.17 -10.26 2.90
CA SER A 57 2.40 -9.05 2.63
C SER A 57 2.89 -8.35 1.36
N GLU A 58 2.04 -8.30 0.35
CA GLU A 58 2.39 -7.69 -0.95
C GLU A 58 2.81 -6.22 -0.82
N LEU A 59 2.21 -5.48 0.11
CA LEU A 59 2.61 -4.10 0.39
C LEU A 59 4.08 -4.04 0.81
N PHE A 60 4.52 -4.93 1.70
CA PHE A 60 5.89 -4.94 2.20
C PHE A 60 6.88 -5.36 1.11
N VAL A 61 6.51 -6.34 0.28
CA VAL A 61 7.35 -6.76 -0.86
C VAL A 61 7.58 -5.58 -1.80
N ARG A 62 6.51 -4.89 -2.24
CA ARG A 62 6.61 -3.79 -3.21
C ARG A 62 7.39 -2.58 -2.71
N VAL A 63 7.33 -2.25 -1.42
CA VAL A 63 8.07 -1.10 -0.87
C VAL A 63 9.55 -1.40 -0.66
N MET A 64 9.95 -2.68 -0.68
CA MET A 64 11.34 -3.12 -0.55
C MET A 64 12.03 -3.36 -1.91
N LEU A 65 11.27 -3.29 -3.01
CA LEU A 65 11.83 -3.39 -4.36
C LEU A 65 12.77 -2.20 -4.66
N HIS A 66 13.67 -2.40 -5.60
CA HIS A 66 14.54 -1.33 -6.09
C HIS A 66 13.71 -0.27 -6.84
N ALA A 67 14.19 0.98 -6.83
CA ALA A 67 13.47 2.10 -7.42
C ALA A 67 13.29 2.01 -8.96
N ASP A 68 14.06 1.15 -9.63
CA ASP A 68 13.96 0.85 -11.06
C ASP A 68 13.06 -0.36 -11.36
N ASP A 69 12.54 -1.03 -10.33
CA ASP A 69 11.60 -2.13 -10.50
C ASP A 69 10.21 -1.58 -10.92
N PRO A 70 9.57 -2.13 -11.95
CA PRO A 70 8.27 -1.65 -12.43
C PRO A 70 7.13 -1.82 -11.42
N ASP A 71 7.27 -2.71 -10.43
CA ASP A 71 6.28 -2.97 -9.39
C ASP A 71 6.54 -2.22 -8.08
N VAL A 72 7.64 -1.46 -7.99
CA VAL A 72 8.00 -0.69 -6.79
C VAL A 72 6.90 0.28 -6.39
N MET A 73 6.66 0.38 -5.09
CA MET A 73 5.68 1.30 -4.52
C MET A 73 6.29 2.16 -3.41
N PRO A 74 5.95 3.46 -3.31
CA PRO A 74 5.17 4.20 -4.29
C PRO A 74 5.93 4.35 -5.63
N PRO A 75 5.24 4.42 -6.78
CA PRO A 75 5.91 4.55 -8.07
C PRO A 75 6.71 5.86 -8.15
N PRO A 76 7.91 5.89 -8.76
CA PRO A 76 8.74 7.09 -8.82
C PRO A 76 8.00 8.32 -9.38
N GLU A 77 7.12 8.12 -10.37
CA GLU A 77 6.33 9.18 -11.00
C GLU A 77 5.27 9.80 -10.08
N SER A 78 4.93 9.14 -8.97
CA SER A 78 4.01 9.69 -7.96
C SER A 78 4.61 10.87 -7.18
N GLY A 79 5.95 11.00 -7.19
CA GLY A 79 6.68 11.99 -6.39
C GLY A 79 6.54 11.77 -4.88
N LYS A 80 6.02 10.62 -4.44
CA LYS A 80 5.87 10.26 -3.02
C LYS A 80 7.07 9.43 -2.55
N SER A 81 7.38 9.53 -1.26
CA SER A 81 8.45 8.75 -0.63
C SER A 81 8.00 8.28 0.75
N LEU A 82 8.58 7.16 1.20
CA LEU A 82 8.41 6.62 2.55
C LEU A 82 9.54 7.21 3.41
N THR A 83 9.20 8.22 4.21
CA THR A 83 10.13 8.93 5.11
C THR A 83 9.60 8.93 6.53
#